data_AF-A0A955NT68-F1
#
_entry.id   AF-A0A955NT68-F1
#
_cell.length_a   1.000
_cell.length_b   1.000
_cell.length_c   1.000
_cell.angle_alpha   90.00
_cell.angle_beta   90.00
_cell.angle_gamma   90.00
#
_symmetry.space_group_name_H-M   'P 1'
#
loop_
_entity.id
_entity.type
_entity.pdbx_description
1 polymer ?
#
loop_
_entity_poly.entity_id
_entity_poly.type
_entity_poly.pdbx_seq_one_letter_code
_entity_poly.pdbx_strand_id
1 'polypeptide(L)'
;MPTLTFIGHSCCLIESEAGTVLFDPFISGNNLASLKVENLPKISAVFLTHGHNDHVGDAIQIAKQHDCPIVATYELASYCQSKGTKSVPMNIG
;
A
#
# COMPACT_ATOMS: atom_id res chain seq x y z
N MET A 1 -9.16 -10.01 16.89
CA MET A 1 -10.04 -9.16 16.03
C MET A 1 -9.16 -8.20 15.27
N PRO A 2 -9.40 -7.91 13.98
CA PRO A 2 -8.61 -6.94 13.23
C PRO A 2 -8.87 -5.52 13.73
N THR A 3 -7.85 -4.66 13.65
CA THR A 3 -7.91 -3.22 13.92
C THR A 3 -7.75 -2.47 12.60
N LEU A 4 -8.58 -1.45 12.37
CA LEU A 4 -8.49 -0.56 11.23
C LEU A 4 -8.11 0.83 11.70
N THR A 5 -7.06 1.39 11.10
CA THR A 5 -6.61 2.76 11.29
C THR A 5 -6.78 3.52 9.99
N PHE A 6 -7.58 4.58 10.03
CA PHE A 6 -7.69 5.53 8.92
C PHE A 6 -6.52 6.52 9.00
N ILE A 7 -5.62 6.47 8.03
CA ILE A 7 -4.43 7.33 8.00
C ILE A 7 -4.78 8.67 7.36
N GLY A 8 -5.61 8.69 6.32
CA GLY A 8 -6.06 9.92 5.66
C GLY A 8 -6.25 9.72 4.16
N HIS A 9 -7.09 10.56 3.53
CA HIS A 9 -7.54 10.37 2.15
C HIS A 9 -8.19 9.00 1.94
N SER A 10 -7.53 8.08 1.24
CA SER A 10 -7.95 6.69 1.06
C SER A 10 -7.00 5.69 1.73
N CYS A 11 -6.00 6.19 2.48
CA CYS A 11 -4.99 5.37 3.12
C CYS A 11 -5.54 4.73 4.39
N CYS A 12 -5.64 3.40 4.38
CA CYS A 12 -6.14 2.59 5.49
C CYS A 12 -5.12 1.51 5.86
N LEU A 13 -4.78 1.42 7.14
CA LEU A 13 -3.95 0.35 7.71
C LEU A 13 -4.85 -0.65 8.43
N ILE A 14 -4.72 -1.93 8.11
CA ILE A 14 -5.44 -3.01 8.78
C ILE A 14 -4.43 -3.94 9.44
N GLU A 15 -4.56 -4.11 10.74
CA GLU A 15 -3.69 -4.96 11.57
C GLU A 15 -4.48 -6.15 12.09
N SER A 16 -3.91 -7.35 11.96
CA SER A 16 -4.53 -8.59 12.44
C SER A 16 -3.45 -9.60 12.85
N GLU A 17 -3.86 -10.69 13.49
CA GLU A 17 -2.96 -11.81 13.82
C GLU A 17 -2.34 -12.47 12.58
N ALA A 18 -3.00 -12.36 11.41
CA ALA A 18 -2.48 -12.89 10.14
C ALA A 18 -1.43 -11.97 9.49
N GLY A 19 -1.33 -10.73 9.95
CA GLY A 19 -0.43 -9.71 9.39
C GLY A 19 -1.10 -8.35 9.24
N THR A 20 -0.30 -7.41 8.74
CA THR A 20 -0.67 -6.00 8.58
C THR A 20 -0.67 -5.63 7.11
N VAL A 21 -1.75 -5.03 6.62
CA VAL A 21 -1.89 -4.62 5.23
C VAL A 21 -2.19 -3.13 5.13
N LEU A 22 -1.74 -2.52 4.05
CA LEU A 22 -1.90 -1.08 3.81
C LEU A 22 -2.58 -0.85 2.47
N PHE A 23 -3.63 -0.05 2.45
CA PHE A 23 -4.36 0.32 1.25
C PHE A 23 -4.00 1.73 0.82
N ASP A 24 -3.81 1.94 -0.48
CA ASP A 24 -3.65 3.25 -1.14
C ASP A 24 -2.76 4.24 -0.37
N PRO A 25 -1.46 3.94 -0.20
CA PRO A 25 -0.59 4.63 0.75
C PRO A 25 -0.11 6.01 0.26
N PHE A 26 -1.03 6.95 0.10
CA PHE A 26 -0.71 8.36 -0.08
C PHE A 26 -0.49 9.04 1.27
N ILE A 27 0.77 9.01 1.72
CA ILE A 27 1.21 9.55 3.01
C ILE A 27 2.08 10.78 2.78
N SER A 28 3.16 10.65 2.00
CA SER A 28 4.01 11.77 1.63
C SER A 28 3.24 12.74 0.72
N GLY A 29 3.11 14.00 1.17
CA GLY A 29 2.34 15.03 0.45
C GLY A 29 0.87 15.10 0.86
N ASN A 30 0.39 14.19 1.72
CA ASN A 30 -0.92 14.28 2.33
C ASN A 30 -0.82 15.01 3.69
N ASN A 31 -1.17 16.29 3.72
CA ASN A 31 -1.12 17.11 4.94
C ASN A 31 -2.11 16.66 6.04
N LEU A 32 -3.05 15.77 5.71
CA LEU A 32 -4.02 15.21 6.65
C LEU A 32 -3.64 13.79 7.10
N ALA A 33 -2.50 13.25 6.67
CA ALA A 33 -2.04 11.94 7.10
C ALA A 33 -1.72 11.93 8.60
N SER A 34 -2.36 11.02 9.34
CA SER A 34 -2.17 10.85 10.79
C SER A 34 -0.87 10.12 11.15
N LEU A 35 -0.26 9.44 10.18
CA LEU A 35 1.02 8.74 10.30
C LEU A 35 2.00 9.21 9.23
N LYS A 36 3.29 9.02 9.50
CA LYS A 36 4.37 9.17 8.52
C LYS A 36 4.85 7.80 8.05
N VAL A 37 5.46 7.75 6.87
CA VAL A 37 5.99 6.50 6.30
C VAL A 37 6.97 5.81 7.25
N GLU A 38 7.86 6.57 7.91
CA GLU A 38 8.82 6.02 8.88
C GLU A 38 8.20 5.42 10.14
N ASN A 39 6.93 5.76 10.44
CA ASN A 39 6.22 5.29 11.63
C ASN A 39 5.30 4.09 11.34
N LEU A 40 5.30 3.58 10.10
CA LEU A 40 4.49 2.42 9.75
C LEU A 40 5.03 1.15 10.47
N PRO A 41 4.13 0.27 10.95
CA PRO A 41 4.54 -1.04 11.43
C PRO A 41 5.03 -1.91 10.26
N LYS A 42 5.44 -3.15 10.56
CA LYS A 42 5.82 -4.11 9.51
C LYS A 42 4.64 -4.39 8.57
N ILE A 43 4.75 -3.98 7.30
CA ILE A 43 3.72 -4.21 6.29
C ILE A 43 3.92 -5.56 5.61
N SER A 44 2.84 -6.35 5.55
CA SER A 44 2.81 -7.70 4.96
C SER A 44 2.35 -7.69 3.50
N ALA A 45 1.54 -6.71 3.09
CA ALA A 45 1.18 -6.44 1.70
C ALA A 45 0.65 -5.00 1.56
N VAL A 46 0.80 -4.44 0.36
CA VAL A 46 0.18 -3.17 -0.03
C VAL A 46 -0.88 -3.45 -1.09
N PHE A 47 -2.05 -2.84 -0.97
CA PHE A 47 -3.13 -2.94 -1.94
C PHE A 47 -3.34 -1.60 -2.63
N LEU A 48 -3.42 -1.62 -3.96
CA LEU A 48 -3.70 -0.44 -4.77
C LEU A 48 -5.02 -0.62 -5.51
N THR A 49 -5.92 0.35 -5.33
CA THR A 49 -7.21 0.37 -6.03
C THR A 49 -7.08 0.76 -7.50
N HIS A 50 -6.24 1.75 -7.80
CA HIS A 50 -5.96 2.23 -9.16
C HIS A 50 -4.67 3.06 -9.22
N GLY A 51 -4.29 3.51 -10.42
CA GLY A 51 -2.97 4.10 -10.70
C GLY A 51 -2.81 5.61 -10.47
N HIS A 52 -3.78 6.31 -9.88
CA HIS A 52 -3.60 7.73 -9.59
C HIS A 52 -2.60 7.94 -8.44
N ASN A 53 -1.83 9.02 -8.50
CA ASN A 53 -0.72 9.26 -7.56
C ASN A 53 -1.18 9.47 -6.11
N ASP A 54 -2.40 9.97 -5.90
CA ASP A 54 -3.03 10.11 -4.57
C ASP A 54 -3.54 8.77 -4.01
N HIS A 55 -3.35 7.66 -4.73
CA HIS A 55 -3.56 6.29 -4.24
C HIS A 55 -2.26 5.47 -4.28
N VAL A 56 -1.49 5.56 -5.37
CA VAL A 56 -0.18 4.89 -5.48
C VAL A 56 0.80 5.41 -4.43
N GLY A 57 0.89 6.75 -4.27
CA GLY A 57 1.68 7.41 -3.25
C GLY A 57 3.05 6.77 -2.99
N ASP A 58 3.26 6.37 -1.75
CA ASP A 58 4.49 5.78 -1.24
C ASP A 58 4.58 4.25 -1.46
N ALA A 59 3.63 3.62 -2.17
CA ALA A 59 3.52 2.16 -2.26
C ALA A 59 4.80 1.47 -2.70
N ILE A 60 5.46 1.98 -3.73
CA ILE A 60 6.71 1.39 -4.27
C ILE A 60 7.84 1.48 -3.22
N GLN A 61 7.94 2.60 -2.51
CA GLN A 61 8.93 2.77 -1.46
C GLN A 61 8.65 1.82 -0.29
N ILE A 62 7.41 1.80 0.21
CA ILE A 62 6.98 0.96 1.34
C ILE A 62 7.16 -0.53 1.00
N ALA A 63 6.73 -0.97 -0.19
CA ALA A 63 6.86 -2.35 -0.61
C ALA A 63 8.33 -2.82 -0.62
N LYS A 64 9.26 -1.96 -1.06
CA LYS A 64 10.69 -2.25 -1.02
C LYS A 64 11.24 -2.26 0.40
N GLN A 65 10.87 -1.28 1.24
CA GLN A 65 11.33 -1.16 2.62
C GLN A 65 10.92 -2.37 3.48
N HIS A 66 9.71 -2.89 3.26
CA HIS A 66 9.16 -4.02 4.02
C HIS A 66 9.31 -5.37 3.32
N ASP A 67 9.91 -5.41 2.13
CA ASP A 67 10.07 -6.61 1.28
C ASP A 67 8.74 -7.36 1.03
N CYS A 68 7.65 -6.61 0.84
CA CYS A 68 6.28 -7.13 0.72
C CYS A 68 5.68 -6.93 -0.69
N PRO A 69 4.68 -7.74 -1.09
CA PRO A 69 4.05 -7.61 -2.39
C PRO A 69 3.09 -6.42 -2.48
N ILE A 70 3.01 -5.83 -3.67
CA ILE A 70 1.92 -4.95 -4.08
C ILE A 70 0.85 -5.78 -4.80
N VAL A 71 -0.38 -5.75 -4.31
CA VAL A 71 -1.55 -6.37 -4.94
C VAL A 71 -2.32 -5.29 -5.69
N ALA A 72 -2.52 -5.47 -6.99
CA ALA A 72 -3.17 -4.48 -7.85
C ALA A 72 -3.73 -5.14 -9.12
N THR A 73 -4.46 -4.37 -9.94
CA THR A 73 -4.84 -4.81 -11.30
C THR A 73 -3.61 -5.17 -12.13
N TYR A 74 -3.77 -6.06 -13.11
CA TYR A 74 -2.66 -6.61 -13.90
C TYR A 74 -1.67 -5.53 -14.42
N GLU A 75 -2.19 -4.46 -15.03
CA GLU A 75 -1.39 -3.37 -15.58
C GLU A 75 -0.63 -2.62 -14.49
N LEU A 76 -1.28 -2.33 -13.37
CA LEU A 76 -0.67 -1.59 -12.27
C LEU A 76 0.36 -2.45 -11.52
N ALA A 77 0.07 -3.73 -11.31
CA ALA A 77 1.00 -4.70 -10.74
C ALA A 77 2.26 -4.85 -11.62
N SER A 78 2.07 -4.92 -12.95
CA SER A 78 3.15 -4.95 -13.94
C SER A 78 4.00 -3.67 -13.91
N TYR A 79 3.35 -2.50 -13.80
CA TYR A 79 4.05 -1.23 -13.61
C TYR A 79 4.89 -1.23 -12.33
N CYS A 80 4.32 -1.63 -11.18
CA CYS A 80 5.05 -1.73 -9.92
C CYS A 80 6.24 -2.72 -10.01
N GLN A 81 6.03 -3.87 -10.65
CA GLN A 81 7.08 -4.87 -10.87
C GLN A 81 8.23 -4.29 -11.72
N SER A 82 7.92 -3.48 -12.74
CA SER A 82 8.93 -2.77 -13.54
C SER A 82 9.78 -1.78 -12.71
N LYS A 83 9.27 -1.36 -11.55
CA LYS A 83 9.98 -0.51 -10.59
C LYS A 83 10.74 -1.32 -9.53
N GLY A 84 10.74 -2.65 -9.62
CA GLY A 84 11.52 -3.54 -8.76
C GLY A 84 10.81 -3.94 -7.47
N THR A 85 9.47 -3.99 -7.45
CA THR A 85 8.70 -4.55 -6.33
C THR A 85 8.31 -6.00 -6.59
N LYS A 86 8.04 -6.77 -5.52
CA LYS A 86 7.20 -7.96 -5.62
C LYS A 86 5.77 -7.49 -5.93
N SER A 87 5.06 -8.16 -6.83
CA SER A 87 3.68 -7.80 -7.17
C SER A 87 2.83 -9.04 -7.36
N VAL A 88 1.55 -8.95 -6.99
CA VAL A 88 0.53 -9.96 -7.27
C VAL A 88 -0.48 -9.32 -8.22
N PRO A 89 -0.43 -9.64 -9.52
CA PRO A 89 -1.42 -9.15 -10.46
C PRO A 89 -2.77 -9.83 -10.21
N MET A 90 -3.82 -9.03 -10.09
CA MET A 90 -5.20 -9.52 -10.09
C MET A 90 -5.90 -9.12 -11.38
N ASN A 91 -6.73 -10.01 -11.89
CA ASN A 91 -7.68 -9.65 -12.94
C ASN A 91 -8.84 -8.86 -12.33
N ILE A 92 -9.26 -7.80 -13.01
CA ILE A 92 -10.68 -7.46 -12.98
C ILE A 92 -11.39 -8.68 -13.56
N GLY A 93 -12.22 -9.34 -12.76
CA GLY A 93 -12.96 -10.53 -13.18
C GLY A 93 -13.72 -10.32 -14.48
#